data_AF-A0A2D7WFY0-F1
#
_entry.id   AF-A0A2D7WFY0-F1
#
_cell.length_a   1.000
_cell.length_b   1.000
_cell.length_c   1.000
_cell.angle_alpha   90.00
_cell.angle_beta   90.00
_cell.angle_gamma   90.00
#
_symmetry.space_group_name_H-M   'P 1'
#
loop_
_entity.id
_entity.type
_entity.pdbx_description
1 polymer ?
#
loop_
_entity_poly.entity_id
_entity_poly.type
_entity_poly.pdbx_seq_one_letter_code
_entity_poly.pdbx_strand_id
1 'polypeptide(L)'
;MDKSVSQENDKLQLAADSPAASSRHSDPWKLLVVDDEKVVHSVTRLALEDFELGGRGLQMISAYSAAEAQTLLQQHDDIAVILLDVVMETDHAGLELARYIREELGNNLVRIILRTGQAGQAPEHEVITRYDINDYKEKTELTRQKLFSTVYTALRSFRDLSALDNNRRGLLRVIEASAAIFERRQMHAFYDGVLEQMIALLYLNRDAMLIRASGIVAEANARKLQILASAGKFTDFEGEVSCTEFDEVTRERLRAAFEKKSNNYGDNYWVSYYQTQAGTEQLLYVSARDNFSVPDIQMIELFVRNVAIAHDNVELIDSLRDGKCDDGSGR
;
A
#
# COMPACT_ATOMS: atom_id res chain seq x y z
N MET A 1 -2.96 -14.34 62.16
CA MET A 1 -3.44 -15.72 61.90
C MET A 1 -4.94 -15.59 61.78
N ASP A 2 -5.61 -15.81 60.67
CA ASP A 2 -5.23 -16.53 59.45
C ASP A 2 -6.09 -15.98 58.28
N LYS A 3 -5.58 -16.19 57.06
CA LYS A 3 -6.11 -15.76 55.76
C LYS A 3 -7.49 -16.38 55.49
N SER A 4 -8.34 -15.81 54.64
CA SER A 4 -8.43 -16.17 53.21
C SER A 4 -9.51 -15.28 52.58
N VAL A 5 -9.16 -14.26 51.78
CA VAL A 5 -9.04 -14.32 50.30
C VAL A 5 -10.20 -15.09 49.65
N SER A 6 -11.24 -14.34 49.29
CA SER A 6 -12.25 -14.74 48.30
C SER A 6 -11.63 -14.69 46.90
N GLN A 7 -11.12 -15.83 46.43
CA GLN A 7 -10.83 -16.05 45.01
C GLN A 7 -12.13 -16.52 44.34
N GLU A 8 -12.80 -15.61 43.66
CA GLU A 8 -13.70 -16.00 42.57
C GLU A 8 -12.85 -16.65 41.48
N ASN A 9 -13.01 -17.96 41.33
CA ASN A 9 -12.47 -18.71 40.21
C ASN A 9 -13.21 -18.27 38.94
N ASP A 10 -12.69 -17.23 38.26
CA ASP A 10 -13.01 -16.96 36.86
C ASP A 10 -12.34 -18.03 36.00
N LYS A 11 -13.00 -19.19 35.98
CA LYS A 11 -12.58 -20.37 35.24
C LYS A 11 -12.91 -20.10 33.78
N LEU A 12 -11.95 -19.53 33.04
CA LEU A 12 -11.95 -19.49 31.57
C LEU A 12 -12.28 -20.90 31.05
N GLN A 13 -13.54 -21.10 30.63
CA GLN A 13 -13.94 -22.29 29.89
C GLN A 13 -13.41 -22.11 28.48
N LEU A 14 -12.24 -22.67 28.21
CA LEU A 14 -11.76 -22.93 26.86
C LEU A 14 -12.80 -23.83 26.19
N ALA A 15 -13.53 -23.26 25.23
CA ALA A 15 -14.50 -23.99 24.43
C ALA A 15 -13.82 -25.21 23.80
N ALA A 16 -14.46 -26.37 23.97
CA ALA A 16 -13.99 -27.63 23.41
C ALA A 16 -13.79 -27.50 21.89
N ASP A 17 -12.64 -27.98 21.40
CA ASP A 17 -12.35 -28.19 19.98
C ASP A 17 -13.44 -29.10 19.38
N SER A 18 -14.48 -28.47 18.81
CA SER A 18 -15.31 -29.11 17.81
C SER A 18 -14.50 -29.17 16.52
N PRO A 19 -14.33 -30.33 15.88
CA PRO A 19 -13.65 -30.40 14.60
C PRO A 19 -14.56 -29.73 13.59
N ALA A 20 -14.26 -28.47 13.25
CA ALA A 20 -14.91 -27.76 12.17
C ALA A 20 -14.50 -28.40 10.83
N ALA A 21 -15.15 -29.49 10.47
CA ALA A 21 -15.25 -29.93 9.09
C ALA A 21 -16.16 -28.97 8.33
N SER A 22 -15.55 -27.89 7.83
CA SER A 22 -15.94 -27.30 6.56
C SER A 22 -14.67 -26.89 5.84
N SER A 23 -14.22 -27.74 4.91
CA SER A 23 -13.29 -27.31 3.89
C SER A 23 -13.95 -26.17 3.14
N ARG A 24 -13.59 -24.93 3.49
CA ARG A 24 -13.84 -23.78 2.62
C ARG A 24 -13.07 -24.08 1.34
N HIS A 25 -13.73 -24.68 0.35
CA HIS A 25 -13.19 -24.80 -0.99
C HIS A 25 -12.90 -23.38 -1.44
N SER A 26 -11.61 -23.04 -1.39
CA SER A 26 -11.12 -21.73 -1.79
C SER A 26 -11.24 -21.68 -3.30
N ASP A 27 -11.76 -20.58 -3.86
CA ASP A 27 -12.01 -20.45 -5.29
C ASP A 27 -10.76 -20.84 -6.11
N PRO A 28 -10.89 -21.47 -7.28
CA PRO A 28 -9.73 -21.87 -8.06
C PRO A 28 -8.87 -20.66 -8.46
N TRP A 29 -7.57 -20.87 -8.66
CA TRP A 29 -6.69 -19.85 -9.21
C TRP A 29 -7.03 -19.61 -10.68
N LYS A 30 -7.21 -18.36 -11.10
CA LYS A 30 -7.48 -18.03 -12.51
C LYS A 30 -6.18 -17.88 -13.29
N LEU A 31 -6.01 -18.70 -14.32
CA LEU A 31 -4.95 -18.63 -15.31
C LEU A 31 -5.55 -18.18 -16.64
N LEU A 32 -5.15 -17.02 -17.12
CA LEU A 32 -5.49 -16.57 -18.47
C LEU A 32 -4.43 -17.11 -19.45
N VAL A 33 -4.86 -17.72 -20.54
CA VAL A 33 -4.00 -18.10 -21.66
C VAL A 33 -4.42 -17.23 -22.85
N VAL A 34 -3.47 -16.50 -23.41
CA VAL A 34 -3.66 -15.60 -24.55
C VAL A 34 -2.75 -16.07 -25.69
N ASP A 35 -3.34 -16.73 -26.67
CA ASP A 35 -2.66 -17.32 -27.82
C ASP A 35 -3.70 -17.53 -28.93
N ASP A 36 -3.39 -17.27 -30.19
CA ASP A 36 -4.34 -17.44 -31.29
C ASP A 36 -4.48 -18.93 -31.71
N GLU A 37 -3.55 -19.79 -31.29
CA GLU A 37 -3.53 -21.21 -31.59
C GLU A 37 -4.36 -22.03 -30.58
N LYS A 38 -5.53 -22.51 -31.00
CA LYS A 38 -6.42 -23.39 -30.19
C LYS A 38 -5.71 -24.62 -29.59
N VAL A 39 -4.70 -25.14 -30.28
CA VAL A 39 -3.91 -26.29 -29.81
C VAL A 39 -3.14 -25.94 -28.53
N VAL A 40 -2.60 -24.72 -28.43
CA VAL A 40 -1.85 -24.26 -27.25
C VAL A 40 -2.74 -24.29 -26.01
N HIS A 41 -3.99 -23.81 -26.10
CA HIS A 41 -4.93 -23.89 -24.97
C HIS A 41 -5.23 -25.32 -24.55
N SER A 42 -5.43 -26.22 -25.52
CA SER A 42 -5.75 -27.62 -25.25
C SER A 42 -4.58 -28.35 -24.59
N VAL A 43 -3.36 -28.14 -25.10
CA VAL A 43 -2.12 -28.70 -24.53
C VAL A 43 -1.85 -28.13 -23.14
N THR A 44 -2.02 -26.82 -22.96
CA THR A 44 -1.80 -26.16 -21.65
C THR A 44 -2.79 -26.70 -20.62
N ARG A 45 -4.07 -26.92 -21.01
CA ARG A 45 -5.09 -27.50 -20.13
C ARG A 45 -4.70 -28.91 -19.68
N LEU A 46 -4.30 -29.76 -20.62
CA LEU A 46 -3.85 -31.13 -20.32
C LEU A 46 -2.59 -31.13 -19.43
N ALA A 47 -1.67 -30.22 -19.70
CA ALA A 47 -0.44 -30.11 -18.92
C ALA A 47 -0.69 -29.77 -17.44
N LEU A 48 -1.75 -29.00 -17.16
CA LEU A 48 -2.10 -28.46 -15.84
C LEU A 48 -3.36 -29.09 -15.22
N GLU A 49 -3.87 -30.19 -15.76
CA GLU A 49 -5.13 -30.82 -15.33
C GLU A 49 -5.16 -31.16 -13.82
N ASP A 50 -4.07 -31.70 -13.30
CA ASP A 50 -3.92 -32.07 -11.88
C ASP A 50 -3.23 -30.98 -11.03
N PHE A 51 -3.29 -29.73 -11.49
CA PHE A 51 -2.61 -28.64 -10.79
C PHE A 51 -3.31 -28.30 -9.47
N GLU A 52 -2.54 -28.26 -8.37
CA GLU A 52 -3.00 -27.80 -7.08
C GLU A 52 -1.92 -26.97 -6.37
N LEU A 53 -2.33 -25.83 -5.81
CA LEU A 53 -1.49 -25.00 -4.94
C LEU A 53 -2.29 -24.56 -3.71
N GLY A 54 -1.93 -25.10 -2.54
CA GLY A 54 -2.53 -24.73 -1.26
C GLY A 54 -4.02 -25.07 -1.16
N GLY A 55 -4.43 -26.27 -1.62
CA GLY A 55 -5.83 -26.70 -1.58
C GLY A 55 -6.71 -26.11 -2.68
N ARG A 56 -6.13 -25.33 -3.60
CA ARG A 56 -6.83 -24.63 -4.69
C ARG A 56 -6.38 -25.19 -6.04
N GLY A 57 -7.34 -25.60 -6.84
CA GLY A 57 -7.13 -25.99 -8.24
C GLY A 57 -6.96 -24.79 -9.16
N LEU A 58 -6.93 -25.04 -10.46
CA LEU A 58 -6.74 -24.04 -11.51
C LEU A 58 -7.99 -23.90 -12.39
N GLN A 59 -8.45 -22.67 -12.60
CA GLN A 59 -9.44 -22.33 -13.61
C GLN A 59 -8.73 -21.67 -14.79
N MET A 60 -8.73 -22.34 -15.94
CA MET A 60 -8.17 -21.78 -17.17
C MET A 60 -9.21 -20.94 -17.90
N ILE A 61 -8.85 -19.70 -18.22
CA ILE A 61 -9.60 -18.78 -19.09
C ILE A 61 -8.81 -18.64 -20.38
N SER A 62 -9.48 -18.69 -21.52
CA SER A 62 -8.85 -18.55 -22.84
C SER A 62 -9.21 -17.20 -23.46
N ALA A 63 -8.23 -16.53 -24.03
CA ALA A 63 -8.40 -15.45 -25.00
C ALA A 63 -7.61 -15.81 -26.26
N TYR A 64 -8.19 -15.55 -27.43
CA TYR A 64 -7.59 -15.85 -28.74
C TYR A 64 -7.10 -14.59 -29.46
N SER A 65 -7.17 -13.45 -28.79
CA SER A 65 -6.76 -12.14 -29.30
C SER A 65 -6.38 -11.21 -28.15
N ALA A 66 -5.57 -10.19 -28.44
CA ALA A 66 -5.24 -9.15 -27.48
C ALA A 66 -6.51 -8.40 -27.01
N ALA A 67 -7.45 -8.12 -27.92
CA ALA A 67 -8.71 -7.44 -27.61
C ALA A 67 -9.63 -8.26 -26.68
N GLU A 68 -9.72 -9.58 -26.90
CA GLU A 68 -10.46 -10.48 -26.02
C GLU A 68 -9.80 -10.54 -24.63
N ALA A 69 -8.47 -10.60 -24.58
CA ALA A 69 -7.74 -10.61 -23.32
C ALA A 69 -7.99 -9.31 -22.52
N GLN A 70 -7.94 -8.14 -23.16
CA GLN A 70 -8.27 -6.86 -22.52
C GLN A 70 -9.69 -6.87 -21.92
N THR A 71 -10.66 -7.39 -22.67
CA THR A 71 -12.06 -7.49 -22.20
C THR A 71 -12.16 -8.39 -20.96
N LEU A 72 -11.49 -9.54 -20.97
CA LEU A 72 -11.50 -10.48 -19.84
C LEU A 72 -10.78 -9.91 -18.61
N LEU A 73 -9.69 -9.16 -18.80
CA LEU A 73 -8.94 -8.51 -17.72
C LEU A 73 -9.73 -7.38 -17.05
N GLN A 74 -10.62 -6.71 -17.79
CA GLN A 74 -11.56 -5.74 -17.21
C GLN A 74 -12.70 -6.41 -16.44
N GLN A 75 -13.08 -7.63 -16.82
CA GLN A 75 -14.15 -8.41 -16.18
C GLN A 75 -13.67 -9.20 -14.96
N HIS A 76 -12.37 -9.47 -14.86
CA HIS A 76 -11.77 -10.30 -13.83
C HIS A 76 -10.53 -9.63 -13.23
N ASP A 77 -10.69 -9.05 -12.05
CA ASP A 77 -9.62 -8.44 -11.26
C ASP A 77 -8.76 -9.47 -10.50
N ASP A 78 -9.22 -10.73 -10.44
CA ASP A 78 -8.62 -11.84 -9.70
C ASP A 78 -7.84 -12.84 -10.60
N ILE A 79 -7.55 -12.48 -11.84
CA ILE A 79 -6.62 -13.24 -12.70
C ILE A 79 -5.23 -13.21 -12.05
N ALA A 80 -4.71 -14.38 -11.70
CA ALA A 80 -3.47 -14.49 -10.96
C ALA A 80 -2.25 -14.55 -11.89
N VAL A 81 -2.38 -15.27 -13.00
CA VAL A 81 -1.30 -15.50 -13.96
C VAL A 81 -1.83 -15.41 -15.39
N ILE A 82 -1.01 -14.88 -16.28
CA ILE A 82 -1.26 -14.80 -17.72
C ILE A 82 -0.12 -15.54 -18.45
N LEU A 83 -0.44 -16.54 -19.26
CA LEU A 83 0.45 -17.07 -20.29
C LEU A 83 0.15 -16.31 -21.58
N LEU A 84 1.11 -15.58 -22.08
CA LEU A 84 0.90 -14.62 -23.17
C LEU A 84 1.84 -14.91 -24.33
N ASP A 85 1.29 -15.16 -25.52
CA ASP A 85 2.08 -15.22 -26.73
C ASP A 85 2.52 -13.82 -27.17
N VAL A 86 3.76 -13.70 -27.64
CA VAL A 86 4.34 -12.43 -28.12
C VAL A 86 3.75 -12.06 -29.48
N VAL A 87 3.70 -13.04 -30.40
CA VAL A 87 3.30 -12.85 -31.79
C VAL A 87 1.93 -13.49 -32.00
N MET A 88 0.93 -12.66 -32.27
CA MET A 88 -0.44 -13.11 -32.56
C MET A 88 -0.96 -12.38 -33.79
N GLU A 89 -1.90 -11.43 -33.64
CA GLU A 89 -2.44 -10.63 -34.75
C GLU A 89 -1.39 -9.69 -35.34
N THR A 90 -0.41 -9.31 -34.53
CA THR A 90 0.79 -8.57 -34.94
C THR A 90 2.01 -9.15 -34.24
N ASP A 91 3.19 -8.84 -34.78
CA ASP A 91 4.49 -9.23 -34.24
C ASP A 91 4.74 -8.79 -32.79
N HIS A 92 4.02 -7.78 -32.30
CA HIS A 92 4.21 -7.22 -30.96
C HIS A 92 2.92 -7.20 -30.13
N ALA A 93 1.87 -7.91 -30.56
CA ALA A 93 0.56 -7.88 -29.90
C ALA A 93 0.65 -8.22 -28.41
N GLY A 94 1.44 -9.24 -28.05
CA GLY A 94 1.64 -9.63 -26.65
C GLY A 94 2.39 -8.59 -25.84
N LEU A 95 3.38 -7.92 -26.42
CA LEU A 95 4.15 -6.87 -25.72
C LEU A 95 3.27 -5.64 -25.46
N GLU A 96 2.48 -5.23 -26.44
CA GLU A 96 1.54 -4.12 -26.28
C GLU A 96 0.44 -4.45 -25.26
N LEU A 97 -0.03 -5.70 -25.22
CA LEU A 97 -0.96 -6.14 -24.18
C LEU A 97 -0.32 -6.11 -22.78
N ALA A 98 0.92 -6.55 -22.63
CA ALA A 98 1.63 -6.47 -21.36
C ALA A 98 1.79 -5.00 -20.89
N ARG A 99 2.13 -4.11 -21.83
CA ARG A 99 2.21 -2.67 -21.58
C ARG A 99 0.86 -2.12 -21.10
N TYR A 100 -0.23 -2.46 -21.80
CA TYR A 100 -1.58 -2.09 -21.40
C TYR A 100 -1.93 -2.55 -19.97
N ILE A 101 -1.59 -3.79 -19.60
CA ILE A 101 -1.85 -4.32 -18.25
C ILE A 101 -1.12 -3.53 -17.17
N ARG A 102 0.13 -3.11 -17.43
CA ARG A 102 0.97 -2.40 -16.45
C ARG A 102 0.70 -0.91 -16.40
N GLU A 103 0.59 -0.26 -17.55
CA GLU A 103 0.49 1.20 -17.65
C GLU A 103 -0.96 1.69 -17.59
N GLU A 104 -1.89 1.01 -18.25
CA GLU A 104 -3.28 1.47 -18.36
C GLU A 104 -4.18 0.86 -17.28
N LEU A 105 -4.11 -0.46 -17.06
CA LEU A 105 -4.85 -1.10 -15.97
C LEU A 105 -4.18 -0.93 -14.60
N GLY A 106 -2.89 -0.60 -14.55
CA GLY A 106 -2.13 -0.49 -13.30
C GLY A 106 -2.03 -1.82 -12.54
N ASN A 107 -2.28 -2.96 -13.17
CA ASN A 107 -2.30 -4.26 -12.50
C ASN A 107 -0.87 -4.81 -12.41
N ASN A 108 -0.17 -4.37 -11.36
CA ASN A 108 1.17 -4.83 -11.04
C ASN A 108 1.17 -6.15 -10.24
N LEU A 109 0.01 -6.70 -9.89
CA LEU A 109 -0.12 -7.94 -9.10
C LEU A 109 -0.17 -9.18 -9.97
N VAL A 110 -0.83 -9.15 -11.13
CA VAL A 110 -0.90 -10.29 -12.04
C VAL A 110 0.47 -10.67 -12.58
N ARG A 111 0.78 -11.97 -12.58
CA ARG A 111 2.06 -12.46 -13.13
C ARG A 111 1.94 -12.73 -14.63
N ILE A 112 2.79 -12.09 -15.43
CA ILE A 112 2.81 -12.28 -16.88
C ILE A 112 3.99 -13.18 -17.24
N ILE A 113 3.72 -14.28 -17.94
CA ILE A 113 4.71 -15.19 -18.50
C ILE A 113 4.61 -15.11 -20.01
N LEU A 114 5.63 -14.57 -20.66
CA LEU A 114 5.68 -14.51 -22.12
C LEU A 114 6.11 -15.85 -22.71
N ARG A 115 5.46 -16.22 -23.80
CA ARG A 115 5.78 -17.37 -24.63
C ARG A 115 6.04 -16.89 -26.06
N THR A 116 7.05 -17.42 -26.74
CA THR A 116 7.25 -17.15 -28.18
C THR A 116 7.75 -18.39 -28.91
N GLY A 117 7.33 -18.58 -30.16
CA GLY A 117 7.87 -19.59 -31.06
C GLY A 117 9.21 -19.21 -31.71
N GLN A 118 9.56 -17.92 -31.71
CA GLN A 118 10.80 -17.41 -32.32
C GLN A 118 11.49 -16.42 -31.38
N ALA A 119 12.67 -16.79 -30.90
CA ALA A 119 13.59 -15.86 -30.26
C ALA A 119 14.25 -14.98 -31.34
N GLY A 120 14.14 -13.66 -31.23
CA GLY A 120 14.85 -12.78 -32.17
C GLY A 120 14.37 -11.33 -32.30
N GLN A 121 13.18 -10.97 -31.78
CA GLN A 121 12.67 -9.60 -31.95
C GLN A 121 13.25 -8.58 -30.96
N ALA A 122 13.60 -9.01 -29.74
CA ALA A 122 14.34 -8.23 -28.76
C ALA A 122 15.03 -9.17 -27.77
N PRO A 123 16.18 -8.77 -27.17
CA PRO A 123 16.81 -9.55 -26.11
C PRO A 123 15.85 -9.78 -24.94
N GLU A 124 15.81 -11.00 -24.40
CA GLU A 124 14.93 -11.38 -23.27
C GLU A 124 14.99 -10.38 -22.11
N HIS A 125 16.20 -9.95 -21.73
CA HIS A 125 16.40 -9.02 -20.63
C HIS A 125 15.73 -7.65 -20.86
N GLU A 126 15.71 -7.16 -22.11
CA GLU A 126 15.09 -5.88 -22.45
C GLU A 126 13.57 -6.00 -22.35
N VAL A 127 13.00 -7.12 -22.81
CA VAL A 127 11.56 -7.38 -22.73
C VAL A 127 11.11 -7.46 -21.27
N ILE A 128 11.84 -8.22 -20.44
CA ILE A 128 11.53 -8.39 -19.02
C ILE A 128 11.52 -7.03 -18.30
N THR A 129 12.55 -6.22 -18.53
CA THR A 129 12.71 -4.94 -17.81
C THR A 129 11.75 -3.86 -18.32
N ARG A 130 11.57 -3.74 -19.64
CA ARG A 130 10.75 -2.69 -20.24
C ARG A 130 9.26 -2.89 -20.05
N TYR A 131 8.79 -4.13 -20.04
CA TYR A 131 7.36 -4.47 -19.94
C TYR A 131 6.96 -5.08 -18.58
N ASP A 132 7.88 -5.09 -17.60
CA ASP A 132 7.68 -5.67 -16.26
C ASP A 132 7.06 -7.09 -16.29
N ILE A 133 7.72 -7.95 -17.07
CA ILE A 133 7.33 -9.36 -17.27
C ILE A 133 7.98 -10.23 -16.20
N ASN A 134 7.28 -11.27 -15.74
CA ASN A 134 7.74 -12.10 -14.63
C ASN A 134 8.53 -13.34 -15.07
N ASP A 135 8.29 -13.84 -16.28
CA ASP A 135 9.09 -14.90 -16.88
C ASP A 135 8.98 -14.84 -18.42
N TYR A 136 10.01 -15.29 -19.12
CA TYR A 136 10.05 -15.42 -20.57
C TYR A 136 10.46 -16.84 -20.94
N LYS A 137 9.74 -17.46 -21.87
CA LYS A 137 9.96 -18.85 -22.26
C LYS A 137 9.75 -19.06 -23.76
N GLU A 138 10.62 -19.85 -24.38
CA GLU A 138 10.36 -20.33 -25.73
C GLU A 138 9.29 -21.43 -25.74
N LYS A 139 8.36 -21.40 -26.72
CA LYS A 139 7.29 -22.41 -26.88
C LYS A 139 7.89 -23.81 -27.03
N THR A 140 9.03 -23.93 -27.72
CA THR A 140 9.79 -25.17 -27.97
C THR A 140 10.37 -25.80 -26.70
N GLU A 141 10.69 -24.98 -25.70
CA GLU A 141 11.33 -25.45 -24.48
C GLU A 141 10.35 -25.82 -23.37
N LEU A 142 9.06 -25.54 -23.56
CA LEU A 142 8.04 -25.65 -22.50
C LEU A 142 7.45 -27.06 -22.41
N THR A 143 8.20 -27.97 -21.80
CA THR A 143 7.69 -29.30 -21.42
C THR A 143 6.58 -29.18 -20.37
N ARG A 144 5.73 -30.21 -20.22
CA ARG A 144 4.68 -30.27 -19.17
C ARG A 144 5.24 -29.94 -17.79
N GLN A 145 6.40 -30.53 -17.44
CA GLN A 145 7.04 -30.32 -16.15
C GLN A 145 7.53 -28.87 -15.97
N LYS A 146 8.13 -28.28 -17.00
CA LYS A 146 8.59 -26.88 -16.95
C LYS A 146 7.39 -25.93 -16.83
N LEU A 147 6.34 -26.12 -17.63
CA LEU A 147 5.10 -25.34 -17.56
C LEU A 147 4.48 -25.43 -16.15
N PHE A 148 4.40 -26.63 -15.58
CA PHE A 148 3.91 -26.82 -14.21
C PHE A 148 4.74 -26.01 -13.21
N SER A 149 6.08 -26.13 -13.21
CA SER A 149 6.94 -25.41 -12.28
C SER A 149 6.87 -23.88 -12.45
N THR A 150 6.75 -23.40 -13.69
CA THR A 150 6.64 -21.97 -14.00
C THR A 150 5.32 -21.41 -13.48
N VAL A 151 4.19 -22.06 -13.78
CA VAL A 151 2.87 -21.65 -13.28
C VAL A 151 2.80 -21.76 -11.75
N TYR A 152 3.38 -22.81 -11.16
CA TYR A 152 3.44 -22.98 -9.71
C TYR A 152 4.19 -21.82 -9.03
N THR A 153 5.35 -21.45 -9.57
CA THR A 153 6.17 -20.37 -9.03
C THR A 153 5.48 -19.01 -9.20
N ALA A 154 4.87 -18.76 -10.36
CA ALA A 154 4.11 -17.54 -10.62
C ALA A 154 2.89 -17.40 -9.70
N LEU A 155 2.10 -18.47 -9.51
CA LEU A 155 0.96 -18.45 -8.60
C LEU A 155 1.37 -18.27 -7.15
N ARG A 156 2.47 -18.90 -6.73
CA ARG A 156 3.02 -18.68 -5.38
C ARG A 156 3.43 -17.21 -5.19
N SER A 157 4.12 -16.62 -6.17
CA SER A 157 4.49 -15.21 -6.15
C SER A 157 3.27 -14.30 -6.10
N PHE A 158 2.24 -14.56 -6.93
CA PHE A 158 0.97 -13.83 -6.87
C PHE A 158 0.35 -13.90 -5.47
N ARG A 159 0.17 -15.11 -4.92
CA ARG A 159 -0.40 -15.31 -3.58
C ARG A 159 0.34 -14.52 -2.51
N ASP A 160 1.66 -14.59 -2.51
CA ASP A 160 2.49 -13.96 -1.48
C ASP A 160 2.43 -12.43 -1.62
N LEU A 161 2.44 -11.90 -2.84
CA LEU A 161 2.27 -10.46 -3.11
C LEU A 161 0.86 -9.96 -2.77
N SER A 162 -0.19 -10.70 -3.12
CA SER A 162 -1.57 -10.35 -2.75
C SER A 162 -1.77 -10.38 -1.24
N ALA A 163 -1.14 -11.31 -0.52
CA ALA A 163 -1.18 -11.33 0.94
C ALA A 163 -0.50 -10.10 1.55
N LEU A 164 0.64 -9.68 1.00
CA LEU A 164 1.32 -8.43 1.41
C LEU A 164 0.46 -7.19 1.12
N ASP A 165 -0.16 -7.11 -0.06
CA ASP A 165 -1.06 -6.00 -0.41
C ASP A 165 -2.28 -5.96 0.53
N ASN A 166 -2.89 -7.11 0.79
CA ASN A 166 -4.02 -7.22 1.72
C ASN A 166 -3.63 -6.81 3.14
N ASN A 167 -2.44 -7.19 3.61
CA ASN A 167 -1.91 -6.79 4.92
C ASN A 167 -1.67 -5.27 4.96
N ARG A 168 -1.08 -4.69 3.90
CA ARG A 168 -0.91 -3.24 3.77
C ARG A 168 -2.25 -2.52 3.86
N ARG A 169 -3.26 -2.95 3.08
CA ARG A 169 -4.62 -2.37 3.13
C ARG A 169 -5.32 -2.59 4.48
N GLY A 170 -5.10 -3.73 5.12
CA GLY A 170 -5.61 -4.03 6.46
C GLY A 170 -5.04 -3.07 7.50
N LEU A 171 -3.72 -2.86 7.49
CA LEU A 171 -3.05 -1.94 8.39
C LEU A 171 -3.51 -0.49 8.17
N LEU A 172 -3.66 -0.04 6.92
CA LEU A 172 -4.20 1.29 6.61
C LEU A 172 -5.59 1.50 7.24
N ARG A 173 -6.47 0.50 7.20
CA ARG A 173 -7.80 0.56 7.85
C ARG A 173 -7.71 0.62 9.37
N VAL A 174 -6.76 -0.08 10.00
CA VAL A 174 -6.53 -0.02 11.45
C VAL A 174 -6.06 1.38 11.85
N ILE A 175 -5.11 1.94 11.11
CA ILE A 175 -4.61 3.31 11.33
C ILE A 175 -5.77 4.31 11.24
N GLU A 176 -6.58 4.21 10.18
CA GLU A 176 -7.75 5.07 9.99
C GLU A 176 -8.76 4.97 11.14
N ALA A 177 -9.11 3.75 11.56
CA ALA A 177 -10.07 3.55 12.66
C ALA A 177 -9.51 4.02 14.03
N SER A 178 -8.20 3.90 14.25
CA SER A 178 -7.57 4.25 15.52
C SER A 178 -7.55 5.75 15.80
N ALA A 179 -7.51 6.60 14.75
CA ALA A 179 -7.48 8.06 14.87
C ALA A 179 -8.66 8.64 15.68
N ALA A 180 -9.79 7.93 15.74
CA ALA A 180 -10.99 8.36 16.46
C ALA A 180 -10.93 8.18 17.99
N ILE A 181 -9.95 7.43 18.52
CA ILE A 181 -9.99 6.89 19.90
C ILE A 181 -8.96 7.58 20.83
N PHE A 182 -8.09 8.46 20.32
CA PHE A 182 -6.98 9.00 21.10
C PHE A 182 -7.35 10.15 22.05
N GLU A 183 -6.81 10.10 23.26
CA GLU A 183 -6.90 11.16 24.29
C GLU A 183 -5.62 12.01 24.38
N ARG A 184 -5.74 13.22 24.96
CA ARG A 184 -4.69 14.26 25.03
C ARG A 184 -3.30 13.77 25.46
N ARG A 185 -3.19 12.79 26.37
CA ARG A 185 -1.92 12.31 26.94
C ARG A 185 -1.09 11.39 26.04
N GLN A 186 -1.68 10.79 25.01
CA GLN A 186 -1.00 9.78 24.18
C GLN A 186 -0.72 10.27 22.75
N MET A 187 -0.85 11.57 22.50
CA MET A 187 -0.77 12.15 21.15
C MET A 187 0.63 12.07 20.52
N HIS A 188 1.70 12.23 21.30
CA HIS A 188 3.06 12.09 20.77
C HIS A 188 3.31 10.66 20.27
N ALA A 189 3.00 9.67 21.11
CA ALA A 189 3.10 8.25 20.74
C ALA A 189 2.19 7.87 19.57
N PHE A 190 1.03 8.53 19.43
CA PHE A 190 0.17 8.37 18.26
C PHE A 190 0.82 8.92 16.98
N TYR A 191 1.33 10.16 17.00
CA TYR A 191 1.97 10.76 15.84
C TYR A 191 3.19 9.94 15.40
N ASP A 192 4.04 9.54 16.34
CA ASP A 192 5.20 8.69 16.07
C ASP A 192 4.77 7.36 15.47
N GLY A 193 3.81 6.66 16.10
CA GLY A 193 3.35 5.36 15.62
C GLY A 193 2.72 5.44 14.22
N VAL A 194 1.85 6.41 13.95
CA VAL A 194 1.23 6.55 12.63
C VAL A 194 2.26 7.02 11.60
N LEU A 195 3.24 7.84 11.97
CA LEU A 195 4.28 8.33 11.06
C LEU A 195 5.25 7.20 10.71
N GLU A 196 5.67 6.41 11.69
CA GLU A 196 6.48 5.21 11.49
C GLU A 196 5.78 4.20 10.60
N GLN A 197 4.50 3.91 10.85
CA GLN A 197 3.72 3.02 9.98
C GLN A 197 3.58 3.62 8.58
N MET A 198 3.44 4.95 8.47
CA MET A 198 3.37 5.60 7.18
C MET A 198 4.69 5.38 6.40
N ILE A 199 5.82 5.67 7.02
CA ILE A 199 7.13 5.48 6.40
C ILE A 199 7.37 4.01 6.06
N ALA A 200 6.95 3.08 6.92
CA ALA A 200 7.11 1.64 6.68
C ALA A 200 6.38 1.17 5.41
N LEU A 201 5.15 1.64 5.14
CA LEU A 201 4.42 1.22 3.92
C LEU A 201 4.78 2.06 2.68
N LEU A 202 5.43 3.21 2.86
CA LEU A 202 6.08 3.99 1.79
C LEU A 202 7.46 3.41 1.38
N TYR A 203 7.85 2.26 1.93
CA TYR A 203 9.16 1.59 1.78
C TYR A 203 10.36 2.36 2.39
N LEU A 204 11.42 1.62 2.75
CA LEU A 204 12.54 2.01 3.65
C LEU A 204 13.48 3.17 3.22
N ASN A 205 13.10 4.06 2.30
CA ASN A 205 13.98 5.16 1.81
C ASN A 205 13.26 6.52 1.76
N ARG A 206 12.45 6.82 2.79
CA ARG A 206 11.66 8.05 2.88
C ARG A 206 11.88 8.72 4.23
N ASP A 207 12.07 10.03 4.23
CA ASP A 207 12.22 10.86 5.42
C ASP A 207 10.94 11.68 5.63
N ALA A 208 10.42 11.76 6.86
CA ALA A 208 9.21 12.53 7.12
C ALA A 208 9.25 13.27 8.46
N MET A 209 8.47 14.33 8.56
CA MET A 209 8.37 15.15 9.76
C MET A 209 6.99 15.81 9.84
N LEU A 210 6.34 15.67 10.99
CA LEU A 210 5.09 16.35 11.32
C LEU A 210 5.42 17.56 12.20
N ILE A 211 4.97 18.74 11.77
CA ILE A 211 5.31 20.03 12.35
C ILE A 211 4.03 20.77 12.70
N ARG A 212 3.98 21.30 13.92
CA ARG A 212 3.04 22.34 14.32
C ARG A 212 3.74 23.70 14.21
N ALA A 213 3.11 24.65 13.54
CA ALA A 213 3.51 26.05 13.70
C ALA A 213 2.62 26.72 14.75
N SER A 214 3.25 27.17 15.82
CA SER A 214 2.70 28.23 16.66
C SER A 214 3.01 29.58 16.03
N GLY A 215 2.04 30.49 16.05
CA GLY A 215 2.04 31.76 15.33
C GLY A 215 3.27 32.66 15.51
N ILE A 216 3.34 33.63 14.59
CA ILE A 216 4.39 34.65 14.38
C ILE A 216 5.00 35.16 15.70
N VAL A 217 6.27 34.81 15.94
CA VAL A 217 7.10 35.62 16.83
C VAL A 217 7.49 36.87 16.05
N ALA A 218 7.36 38.04 16.69
CA ALA A 218 7.43 39.39 16.13
C ALA A 218 8.81 39.82 15.58
N GLU A 219 9.63 38.90 15.10
CA GLU A 219 10.82 39.18 14.31
C GLU A 219 10.72 38.39 13.00
N ALA A 220 10.81 39.10 11.89
CA ALA A 220 10.46 38.66 10.54
C ALA A 220 11.30 37.47 9.97
N ASN A 221 12.06 36.73 10.79
CA ASN A 221 12.91 35.63 10.33
C ASN A 221 13.03 34.42 11.28
N ALA A 222 12.31 34.35 12.40
CA ALA A 222 12.41 33.20 13.32
C ALA A 222 11.02 32.70 13.76
N ARG A 223 10.31 32.01 12.86
CA ARG A 223 9.17 31.17 13.28
C ARG A 223 9.73 29.93 13.97
N LYS A 224 9.28 29.71 15.20
CA LYS A 224 9.57 28.50 15.98
C LYS A 224 8.62 27.40 15.50
N LEU A 225 9.20 26.32 15.02
CA LEU A 225 8.47 25.13 14.58
C LEU A 225 8.48 24.13 15.73
N GLN A 226 7.31 23.63 16.11
CA GLN A 226 7.22 22.54 17.06
C GLN A 226 7.13 21.22 16.30
N ILE A 227 8.14 20.38 16.42
CA ILE A 227 8.16 19.03 15.85
C ILE A 227 7.31 18.12 16.73
N LEU A 228 6.30 17.51 16.12
CA LEU A 228 5.37 16.61 16.79
C LEU A 228 5.73 15.13 16.62
N ALA A 229 6.37 14.79 15.49
CA ALA A 229 6.91 13.48 15.17
C ALA A 229 7.90 13.62 14.01
N SER A 230 8.91 12.77 13.96
CA SER A 230 9.93 12.76 12.91
C SER A 230 10.40 11.34 12.58
N ALA A 231 10.88 11.14 11.36
CA ALA A 231 11.34 9.84 10.86
C ALA A 231 12.48 10.02 9.84
N GLY A 232 13.35 9.02 9.74
CA GLY A 232 14.51 9.04 8.84
C GLY A 232 15.55 10.09 9.27
N LYS A 233 16.05 10.88 8.33
CA LYS A 233 17.06 11.94 8.59
C LYS A 233 16.59 13.05 9.52
N PHE A 234 15.30 13.12 9.84
CA PHE A 234 14.73 14.14 10.72
C PHE A 234 14.61 13.70 12.18
N THR A 235 15.02 12.47 12.51
CA THR A 235 14.94 11.90 13.87
C THR A 235 15.72 12.69 14.91
N ASP A 236 16.75 13.44 14.51
CA ASP A 236 17.51 14.32 15.40
C ASP A 236 16.73 15.61 15.80
N PHE A 237 15.57 15.88 15.18
CA PHE A 237 14.73 17.04 15.49
C PHE A 237 13.57 16.64 16.41
N GLU A 238 13.52 17.25 17.59
CA GLU A 238 12.44 17.10 18.57
C GLU A 238 12.08 18.45 19.21
N GLY A 239 10.81 18.62 19.57
CA GLY A 239 10.37 19.81 20.30
C GLY A 239 10.46 21.09 19.46
N GLU A 240 10.96 22.17 20.05
CA GLU A 240 10.98 23.49 19.40
C GLU A 240 12.27 23.70 18.61
N VAL A 241 12.14 23.82 17.29
CA VAL A 241 13.25 23.90 16.32
C VAL A 241 13.14 25.19 15.51
N SER A 242 14.28 25.81 15.21
CA SER A 242 14.32 26.98 14.33
C SER A 242 14.28 26.56 12.86
N CYS A 243 13.54 27.29 12.02
CA CYS A 243 13.54 27.10 10.57
C CYS A 243 14.96 27.15 9.94
N THR A 244 15.93 27.78 10.60
CA THR A 244 17.32 27.90 10.14
C THR A 244 18.10 26.60 10.23
N GLU A 245 17.66 25.64 11.04
CA GLU A 245 18.35 24.35 11.23
C GLU A 245 18.13 23.39 10.05
N PHE A 246 17.08 23.62 9.26
CA PHE A 246 16.85 22.89 8.02
C PHE A 246 17.70 23.43 6.87
N ASP A 247 18.01 22.55 5.92
CA ASP A 247 18.62 22.94 4.65
C ASP A 247 17.74 23.95 3.88
N GLU A 248 18.35 24.70 2.96
CA GLU A 248 17.68 25.78 2.22
C GLU A 248 16.47 25.29 1.43
N VAL A 249 16.53 24.09 0.86
CA VAL A 249 15.46 23.51 0.04
C VAL A 249 14.26 23.14 0.90
N THR A 250 14.48 22.45 2.02
CA THR A 250 13.45 22.07 2.98
C THR A 250 12.79 23.32 3.57
N ARG A 251 13.59 24.33 3.93
CA ARG A 251 13.09 25.61 4.46
C ARG A 251 12.17 26.33 3.49
N GLU A 252 12.56 26.39 2.21
CA GLU A 252 11.75 27.05 1.18
C GLU A 252 10.42 26.35 0.96
N ARG A 253 10.43 25.01 0.92
CA ARG A 253 9.22 24.18 0.76
C ARG A 253 8.25 24.38 1.92
N LEU A 254 8.74 24.37 3.15
CA LEU A 254 7.93 24.63 4.35
C LEU A 254 7.37 26.06 4.35
N ARG A 255 8.19 27.06 4.04
CA ARG A 255 7.78 28.47 3.95
C ARG A 255 6.67 28.66 2.92
N ALA A 256 6.83 28.10 1.73
CA ALA A 256 5.86 28.23 0.65
C ALA A 256 4.50 27.63 1.02
N ALA A 257 4.47 26.49 1.73
CA ALA A 257 3.22 25.88 2.20
C ALA A 257 2.51 26.77 3.23
N PHE A 258 3.26 27.34 4.18
CA PHE A 258 2.73 28.25 5.19
C PHE A 258 2.19 29.55 4.61
N GLU A 259 2.95 30.21 3.73
CA GLU A 259 2.56 31.51 3.17
C GLU A 259 1.35 31.39 2.25
N LYS A 260 1.28 30.31 1.45
CA LYS A 260 0.17 30.07 0.54
C LYS A 260 -1.03 29.41 1.21
N LYS A 261 -0.86 28.88 2.43
CA LYS A 261 -1.87 28.10 3.15
C LYS A 261 -2.43 26.95 2.31
N SER A 262 -1.54 26.27 1.59
CA SER A 262 -1.91 25.21 0.66
C SER A 262 -0.83 24.14 0.61
N ASN A 263 -1.23 22.94 0.20
CA ASN A 263 -0.28 21.87 -0.09
C ASN A 263 0.69 22.32 -1.21
N ASN A 264 1.93 21.86 -1.14
CA ASN A 264 2.87 21.94 -2.25
C ASN A 264 3.61 20.61 -2.38
N TYR A 265 3.97 20.24 -3.60
CA TYR A 265 4.56 18.95 -3.89
C TYR A 265 5.39 19.04 -5.16
N GLY A 266 6.29 18.08 -5.30
CA GLY A 266 7.03 17.82 -6.53
C GLY A 266 7.39 16.35 -6.60
N ASP A 267 8.26 15.99 -7.53
CA ASP A 267 8.54 14.59 -7.84
C ASP A 267 8.95 13.77 -6.61
N ASN A 268 9.80 14.33 -5.74
CA ASN A 268 10.40 13.64 -4.60
C ASN A 268 10.10 14.26 -3.23
N TYR A 269 9.09 15.15 -3.15
CA TYR A 269 8.69 15.76 -1.89
C TYR A 269 7.20 16.10 -1.85
N TRP A 270 6.64 16.07 -0.65
CA TRP A 270 5.26 16.45 -0.38
C TRP A 270 5.21 17.29 0.89
N VAL A 271 4.51 18.42 0.82
CA VAL A 271 4.21 19.27 1.97
C VAL A 271 2.71 19.47 2.04
N SER A 272 2.10 18.96 3.11
CA SER A 272 0.68 19.21 3.41
C SER A 272 0.58 20.40 4.34
N TYR A 273 -0.36 21.31 4.05
CA TYR A 273 -0.80 22.33 4.98
C TYR A 273 -2.25 22.07 5.35
N TYR A 274 -2.54 22.06 6.64
CA TYR A 274 -3.91 22.06 7.13
C TYR A 274 -4.01 22.88 8.41
N GLN A 275 -5.23 23.34 8.67
CA GLN A 275 -5.55 24.11 9.87
C GLN A 275 -6.62 23.33 10.65
N THR A 276 -6.43 23.16 11.95
CA THR A 276 -7.41 22.50 12.82
C THR A 276 -8.62 23.41 13.05
N GLN A 277 -9.70 22.87 13.61
CA GLN A 277 -10.89 23.69 13.91
C GLN A 277 -10.61 24.83 14.90
N ALA A 278 -9.69 24.65 15.85
CA ALA A 278 -9.23 25.73 16.74
C ALA A 278 -8.27 26.72 16.07
N GLY A 279 -7.95 26.54 14.79
CA GLY A 279 -7.09 27.46 14.05
C GLY A 279 -5.59 27.15 14.13
N THR A 280 -5.19 26.01 14.69
CA THR A 280 -3.77 25.61 14.77
C THR A 280 -3.27 25.22 13.38
N GLU A 281 -2.19 25.84 12.91
CA GLU A 281 -1.58 25.55 11.60
C GLU A 281 -0.60 24.36 11.72
N GLN A 282 -0.77 23.36 10.86
CA GLN A 282 0.07 22.16 10.83
C GLN A 282 0.64 21.89 9.45
N LEU A 283 1.87 21.37 9.42
CA LEU A 283 2.52 20.87 8.23
C LEU A 283 2.95 19.42 8.39
N LEU A 284 2.80 18.66 7.32
CA LEU A 284 3.51 17.39 7.15
C LEU A 284 4.50 17.55 6.00
N TYR A 285 5.78 17.30 6.26
CA TYR A 285 6.82 17.23 5.25
C TYR A 285 7.24 15.77 5.03
N VAL A 286 7.23 15.31 3.79
CA VAL A 286 7.74 14.00 3.39
C VAL A 286 8.69 14.19 2.22
N SER A 287 9.87 13.57 2.26
CA SER A 287 10.84 13.58 1.17
C SER A 287 11.39 12.20 0.87
N ALA A 288 11.79 12.02 -0.39
CA ALA A 288 12.20 10.75 -0.96
C ALA A 288 13.47 10.91 -1.78
N ARG A 289 14.21 9.80 -1.98
CA ARG A 289 15.26 9.75 -3.02
C ARG A 289 14.66 9.60 -4.42
N ASP A 290 13.61 8.80 -4.54
CA ASP A 290 12.89 8.52 -5.79
C ASP A 290 11.60 9.32 -5.89
N ASN A 291 10.93 9.23 -7.03
CA ASN A 291 9.64 9.88 -7.22
C ASN A 291 8.53 9.21 -6.39
N PHE A 292 7.56 9.99 -5.93
CA PHE A 292 6.35 9.46 -5.31
C PHE A 292 5.43 8.85 -6.37
N SER A 293 5.00 7.61 -6.12
CA SER A 293 3.95 6.96 -6.89
C SER A 293 2.56 7.45 -6.44
N VAL A 294 1.53 7.22 -7.26
CA VAL A 294 0.14 7.55 -6.88
C VAL A 294 -0.28 6.88 -5.56
N PRO A 295 0.03 5.58 -5.30
CA PRO A 295 -0.21 4.96 -3.99
C PRO A 295 0.50 5.65 -2.83
N ASP A 296 1.70 6.19 -3.04
CA ASP A 296 2.42 6.92 -2.00
C ASP A 296 1.70 8.21 -1.63
N ILE A 297 1.24 8.96 -2.64
CA ILE A 297 0.47 10.20 -2.42
C ILE A 297 -0.83 9.92 -1.66
N GLN A 298 -1.60 8.91 -2.07
CA GLN A 298 -2.84 8.51 -1.38
C GLN A 298 -2.59 8.14 0.09
N MET A 299 -1.44 7.54 0.37
CA MET A 299 -1.06 7.14 1.70
C MET A 299 -0.65 8.34 2.58
N ILE A 300 0.06 9.31 2.01
CA ILE A 300 0.37 10.58 2.68
C ILE A 300 -0.93 11.34 2.99
N GLU A 301 -1.87 11.42 2.05
CA GLU A 301 -3.18 12.05 2.25
C GLU A 301 -3.99 11.38 3.37
N LEU A 302 -3.99 10.04 3.43
CA LEU A 302 -4.63 9.29 4.51
C LEU A 302 -4.03 9.64 5.88
N PHE A 303 -2.69 9.71 5.97
CA PHE A 303 -2.01 10.09 7.20
C PHE A 303 -2.43 11.50 7.64
N VAL A 304 -2.38 12.49 6.73
CA VAL A 304 -2.77 13.88 7.03
C VAL A 304 -4.19 13.95 7.56
N ARG A 305 -5.12 13.23 6.92
CA ARG A 305 -6.51 13.16 7.38
C ARG A 305 -6.62 12.57 8.79
N ASN A 306 -5.92 11.48 9.06
CA ASN A 306 -5.98 10.81 10.36
C ASN A 306 -5.39 11.67 11.49
N VAL A 307 -4.29 12.39 11.23
CA VAL A 307 -3.73 13.33 12.20
C VAL A 307 -4.69 14.50 12.45
N ALA A 308 -5.31 15.05 11.41
CA ALA A 308 -6.30 16.12 11.56
C ALA A 308 -7.50 15.67 12.42
N ILE A 309 -8.06 14.48 12.15
CA ILE A 309 -9.17 13.91 12.93
C ILE A 309 -8.77 13.69 14.39
N ALA A 310 -7.60 13.11 14.63
CA ALA A 310 -7.12 12.84 15.98
C ALA A 310 -6.96 14.15 16.78
N HIS A 311 -6.45 15.20 16.13
CA HIS A 311 -6.27 16.51 16.76
C HIS A 311 -7.62 17.18 17.09
N ASP A 312 -8.55 17.22 16.14
CA ASP A 312 -9.91 17.75 16.34
C ASP A 312 -10.64 16.99 17.48
N ASN A 313 -10.49 15.66 17.56
CA ASN A 313 -11.10 14.85 18.62
C ASN A 313 -10.58 15.20 20.01
N VAL A 314 -9.28 15.45 20.13
CA VAL A 314 -8.70 15.88 21.40
C VAL A 314 -9.21 17.27 21.79
N GLU A 315 -9.25 18.21 20.87
CA GLU A 315 -9.78 19.56 21.13
C GLU A 315 -11.27 19.50 21.55
N LEU A 316 -12.07 18.62 20.94
CA LEU A 316 -13.46 18.42 21.33
C LEU A 316 -13.59 17.88 22.76
N ILE A 317 -12.81 16.83 23.11
CA ILE A 317 -12.79 16.27 24.47
C ILE A 317 -12.39 17.34 25.50
N ASP A 318 -11.49 18.23 25.12
CA ASP A 318 -11.00 19.32 25.96
C ASP A 318 -12.08 20.36 26.24
N SER A 319 -12.77 20.82 25.19
CA SER A 319 -13.89 21.75 25.34
C SER A 319 -15.04 21.18 26.20
N LEU A 320 -15.30 19.87 26.10
CA LEU A 320 -16.32 19.18 26.89
C LEU A 320 -15.91 19.00 28.37
N ARG A 321 -14.61 18.92 28.67
CA ARG A 321 -14.10 18.87 30.05
C ARG A 321 -14.12 20.25 30.70
N ASP A 322 -13.69 21.29 29.99
CA ASP A 322 -13.67 22.66 30.52
C ASP A 322 -15.09 23.20 30.73
N GLY A 323 -16.03 22.89 29.84
CA GLY A 323 -17.45 23.26 30.00
C GLY A 323 -18.17 22.55 31.16
N LYS A 324 -17.64 21.42 31.67
CA LYS A 324 -18.18 20.74 32.87
C LYS A 324 -17.66 21.32 34.18
N CYS A 325 -16.56 22.07 34.18
CA CYS A 325 -16.04 22.73 35.37
C CYS A 325 -16.80 24.03 35.71
N ASP A 326 -17.34 24.74 34.71
CA ASP A 326 -18.05 26.00 34.94
C ASP A 326 -19.48 25.83 35.48
N ASP A 327 -20.10 24.66 35.31
CA ASP A 327 -21.48 24.41 35.78
C ASP A 327 -21.56 23.90 37.25
N GLY A 328 -20.41 23.84 37.95
CA GLY A 328 -20.29 23.38 39.34
C GLY A 328 -20.06 24.46 40.40
N SER A 329 -19.84 25.72 40.00
CA SER A 329 -19.59 26.86 40.92
C SER A 329 -20.82 27.77 41.01
N GLY A 330 -21.97 27.21 41.38
CA GLY A 330 -23.21 27.96 41.41
C GLY A 330 -24.33 27.30 42.20
N ARG A 331 -24.09 26.97 43.48
CA ARG A 331 -25.09 27.09 44.56
C ARG A 331 -24.52 26.83 45.95
#